data_AF-A0A2T7NNB2-F1
#
_entry.id   AF-A0A2T7NNB2-F1
#
_cell.length_a   1.000
_cell.length_b   1.000
_cell.length_c   1.000
_cell.angle_alpha   90.00
_cell.angle_beta   90.00
_cell.angle_gamma   90.00
#
_symmetry.space_group_name_H-M   'P 1'
#
loop_
_entity.id
_entity.type
_entity.pdbx_description
1 polymer ?
#
loop_
_entity_poly.entity_id
_entity_poly.type
_entity_poly.pdbx_seq_one_letter_code
_entity_poly.pdbx_strand_id
1 'polypeptide(L)'
;MGEITVVDDKQILQNVFYQYETECKGELTPIQVQTLHSDMRIGGLSFEQVTAAIQYTCVEHVCTMSELKDLLQEMDRRYFLLQDLRWEFSVLDREGKDTITIEQARWLTQAVHGKYFSRRKWDHFLKSRPVPESRIGFAEIEVLLCELPSRASLEEEERLQQQEEKEKLWRKIEFEEALKQERENMKKEKELEKKKKIKAKEDKEEERRREEEQRTRLEEEKLRIEQEKKKGEKEKDNNLDILREEAEKAEKEASDRLQDVTRRKRGASDKERRELEDEEKRLHKVAKENKHKRIRIQLKVAIKSQEKFQLEYSIKEFQKAELSDDDMDLEKAVQLLRKISAKDGLHQAMNKREITELERAMAFVREHGYHADLEKEMASAGHLLGRLKRLERIRHEILELKQSTVAEIRSYTNPPPVVHSVMTAVFLLLGHKEKETKDWKAVQALVGKTGKESLKRRCLELKSDSLTDNIVQRAKALLEKFALDEVRDISAGAATFYVWATATIEDFLDRGDKGESTPEV
;
A
#
# COMPACT_ATOMS: atom_id res chain seq x y z
N MET A 1 91.28 -9.40 -22.62
CA MET A 1 90.00 -9.85 -22.02
C MET A 1 90.05 -9.42 -20.58
N GLY A 2 89.32 -8.36 -20.21
CA GLY A 2 89.30 -7.86 -18.84
C GLY A 2 88.42 -8.76 -17.97
N GLU A 3 88.96 -9.22 -16.85
CA GLU A 3 88.20 -9.90 -15.81
C GLU A 3 87.13 -8.94 -15.28
N ILE A 4 85.86 -9.25 -15.53
CA ILE A 4 84.74 -8.58 -14.87
C ILE A 4 84.77 -9.06 -13.43
N THR A 5 85.36 -8.26 -12.55
CA THR A 5 85.26 -8.46 -11.09
C THR A 5 83.80 -8.37 -10.71
N VAL A 6 83.21 -9.51 -10.36
CA VAL A 6 81.86 -9.58 -9.77
C VAL A 6 81.94 -8.89 -8.42
N VAL A 7 81.52 -7.64 -8.36
CA VAL A 7 81.39 -6.90 -7.10
C VAL A 7 80.26 -7.56 -6.31
N ASP A 8 80.51 -7.84 -5.02
CA ASP A 8 79.51 -8.41 -4.12
C ASP A 8 78.31 -7.46 -3.99
N ASP A 9 77.12 -7.91 -4.38
CA ASP A 9 75.85 -7.18 -4.28
C ASP A 9 75.65 -6.57 -2.89
N LYS A 10 76.14 -7.25 -1.84
CA LYS A 10 76.05 -6.76 -0.46
C LYS A 10 76.86 -5.49 -0.25
N GLN A 11 78.05 -5.40 -0.85
CA GLN A 11 78.91 -4.22 -0.74
C GLN A 11 78.31 -3.03 -1.49
N ILE A 12 77.69 -3.27 -2.66
CA ILE A 12 77.00 -2.23 -3.42
C ILE A 12 75.84 -1.66 -2.60
N LEU A 13 74.98 -2.54 -2.08
CA LEU A 13 73.85 -2.12 -1.25
C LEU A 13 74.31 -1.36 -0.01
N GLN A 14 75.43 -1.77 0.61
CA GLN A 14 75.97 -1.09 1.79
C GLN A 14 76.47 0.31 1.47
N ASN A 15 77.18 0.47 0.34
CA ASN A 15 77.64 1.77 -0.12
C ASN A 15 76.47 2.70 -0.46
N VAL A 16 75.45 2.16 -1.13
CA VAL A 16 74.21 2.90 -1.44
C VAL A 16 73.51 3.30 -0.15
N PHE A 17 73.33 2.40 0.82
CA PHE A 17 72.69 2.71 2.10
C PHE A 17 73.37 3.89 2.81
N TYR A 18 74.70 3.82 3.00
CA TYR A 18 75.45 4.87 3.69
C TYR A 18 75.53 6.19 2.93
N GLN A 19 75.34 6.20 1.62
CA GLN A 19 75.29 7.44 0.84
C GLN A 19 74.08 8.31 1.23
N TYR A 20 72.95 7.68 1.59
CA TYR A 20 71.70 8.39 1.93
C TYR A 20 71.44 8.46 3.44
N GLU A 21 72.19 7.72 4.24
CA GLU A 21 72.10 7.74 5.70
C GLU A 21 72.81 8.96 6.30
N THR A 22 72.10 10.09 6.36
CA THR A 22 72.68 11.36 6.83
C THR A 22 72.80 11.48 8.35
N GLU A 23 72.08 10.65 9.11
CA GLU A 23 71.96 10.80 10.59
C GLU A 23 72.82 9.81 11.39
N CYS A 24 73.52 8.88 10.73
CA CYS A 24 74.36 7.85 11.37
C CYS A 24 73.62 7.00 12.43
N LYS A 25 72.33 6.72 12.23
CA LYS A 25 71.47 5.93 13.12
C LYS A 25 71.39 4.44 12.74
N GLY A 26 71.91 4.07 11.58
CA GLY A 26 71.77 2.74 10.98
C GLY A 26 70.45 2.52 10.24
N GLU A 27 69.70 3.59 9.94
CA GLU A 27 68.33 3.53 9.42
C GLU A 27 68.07 4.63 8.38
N LEU A 28 67.28 4.32 7.35
CA LEU A 28 66.79 5.27 6.37
C LEU A 28 65.32 5.64 6.64
N THR A 29 65.06 6.93 6.75
CA THR A 29 63.71 7.50 6.87
C THR A 29 62.96 7.42 5.53
N PRO A 30 61.62 7.49 5.52
CA PRO A 30 60.83 7.49 4.28
C PRO A 30 61.27 8.56 3.27
N ILE A 31 61.71 9.74 3.73
CA ILE A 31 62.20 10.83 2.86
C ILE A 31 63.53 10.46 2.19
N GLN A 32 64.46 9.86 2.93
CA GLN A 32 65.74 9.41 2.39
C GLN A 32 65.55 8.27 1.39
N VAL A 33 64.67 7.32 1.70
CA VAL A 33 64.31 6.22 0.79
C VAL A 33 63.64 6.74 -0.48
N GLN A 34 62.74 7.73 -0.38
CA GLN A 34 62.12 8.36 -1.55
C GLN A 34 63.16 9.05 -2.44
N THR A 35 64.12 9.74 -1.83
CA THR A 35 65.22 10.41 -2.55
C THR A 35 66.06 9.36 -3.28
N LEU A 36 66.48 8.31 -2.57
CA LEU A 36 67.22 7.18 -3.12
C LEU A 36 66.51 6.55 -4.33
N HIS A 37 65.21 6.29 -4.21
CA HIS A 37 64.43 5.69 -5.31
C HIS A 37 64.27 6.63 -6.50
N SER A 38 64.05 7.93 -6.25
CA SER A 38 63.95 8.95 -7.31
C SER A 38 65.24 9.10 -8.11
N ASP A 39 66.40 8.87 -7.48
CA ASP A 39 67.70 8.88 -8.18
C ASP A 39 67.89 7.63 -9.07
N MET A 40 67.21 6.53 -8.76
CA MET A 40 67.24 5.30 -9.55
C MET A 40 66.17 5.23 -10.65
N ARG A 41 65.00 5.85 -10.44
CA ARG A 41 63.83 5.80 -11.32
C ARG A 41 63.31 7.20 -11.62
N ILE A 42 63.18 7.51 -12.92
CA ILE A 42 62.64 8.79 -13.37
C ILE A 42 61.20 8.95 -12.86
N GLY A 43 60.92 10.06 -12.18
CA GLY A 43 59.61 10.38 -11.61
C GLY A 43 59.38 9.85 -10.19
N GLY A 44 60.13 8.83 -9.76
CA GLY A 44 60.07 8.28 -8.41
C GLY A 44 58.69 7.73 -8.01
N LEU A 45 58.51 7.54 -6.70
CA LEU A 45 57.23 7.20 -6.05
C LEU A 45 56.76 8.37 -5.18
N SER A 46 55.45 8.49 -4.99
CA SER A 46 54.89 9.41 -4.00
C SER A 46 55.33 9.02 -2.58
N PHE A 47 55.29 9.98 -1.66
CA PHE A 47 55.72 9.77 -0.28
C PHE A 47 54.84 8.72 0.42
N GLU A 48 53.56 8.72 0.09
CA GLU A 48 52.54 7.78 0.56
C GLU A 48 52.86 6.36 0.09
N GLN A 49 53.29 6.19 -1.17
CA GLN A 49 53.72 4.88 -1.68
C GLN A 49 55.00 4.39 -1.03
N VAL A 50 55.97 5.27 -0.79
CA VAL A 50 57.21 4.91 -0.07
C VAL A 50 56.89 4.48 1.36
N THR A 51 56.03 5.24 2.05
CA THR A 51 55.60 4.92 3.41
C THR A 51 54.89 3.57 3.46
N ALA A 52 53.98 3.31 2.51
CA ALA A 52 53.27 2.04 2.42
C ALA A 52 54.19 0.87 2.03
N ALA A 53 55.24 1.12 1.23
CA ALA A 53 56.26 0.10 0.95
C ALA A 53 57.07 -0.25 2.21
N ILE A 54 57.50 0.76 2.97
CA ILE A 54 58.20 0.56 4.25
C ILE A 54 57.31 -0.21 5.22
N GLN A 55 56.05 0.16 5.40
CA GLN A 55 55.11 -0.57 6.25
C GLN A 55 54.88 -2.02 5.80
N TYR A 56 55.05 -2.32 4.52
CA TYR A 56 54.87 -3.66 3.98
C TYR A 56 56.09 -4.55 4.19
N THR A 57 57.31 -3.99 4.07
CA THR A 57 58.56 -4.77 4.10
C THR A 57 59.33 -4.69 5.41
N CYS A 58 59.31 -3.53 6.07
CA CYS A 58 60.13 -3.24 7.24
C CYS A 58 59.37 -3.50 8.53
N VAL A 59 60.10 -3.88 9.58
CA VAL A 59 59.50 -4.13 10.91
C VAL A 59 59.07 -2.83 11.58
N GLU A 60 59.84 -1.76 11.38
CA GLU A 60 59.57 -0.42 11.93
C GLU A 60 59.20 0.57 10.81
N HIS A 61 58.89 1.81 11.17
CA HIS A 61 58.57 2.88 10.20
C HIS A 61 59.82 3.49 9.52
N VAL A 62 60.92 2.74 9.50
CA VAL A 62 62.24 3.09 8.98
C VAL A 62 62.86 1.83 8.35
N CYS A 63 63.80 2.01 7.42
CA CYS A 63 64.44 0.91 6.73
C CYS A 63 65.85 0.65 7.27
N THR A 64 66.10 -0.57 7.76
CA THR A 64 67.45 -1.01 8.13
C THR A 64 68.21 -1.56 6.92
N MET A 65 69.54 -1.60 7.01
CA MET A 65 70.40 -2.13 5.95
C MET A 65 70.04 -3.56 5.51
N SER A 66 69.56 -4.40 6.43
CA SER A 66 69.13 -5.78 6.12
C SER A 66 67.85 -5.83 5.27
N GLU A 67 66.98 -4.82 5.38
CA GLU A 67 65.68 -4.78 4.71
C GLU A 67 65.73 -4.03 3.37
N LEU A 68 66.79 -3.24 3.13
CA LEU A 68 66.89 -2.35 1.97
C LEU A 68 66.62 -3.06 0.64
N LYS A 69 67.16 -4.27 0.47
CA LYS A 69 66.97 -5.02 -0.77
C LYS A 69 65.49 -5.33 -1.04
N ASP A 70 64.78 -5.80 -0.02
CA ASP A 70 63.38 -6.21 -0.14
C ASP A 70 62.49 -4.98 -0.30
N LEU A 71 62.80 -3.88 0.41
CA LEU A 71 62.13 -2.60 0.24
C LEU A 71 62.27 -2.07 -1.18
N LEU A 72 63.49 -2.05 -1.73
CA LEU A 72 63.71 -1.59 -3.11
C LEU A 72 62.97 -2.44 -4.14
N GLN A 73 62.89 -3.76 -3.92
CA GLN A 73 62.10 -4.65 -4.79
C GLN A 73 60.60 -4.34 -4.72
N GLU A 74 60.05 -4.11 -3.53
CA GLU A 74 58.65 -3.72 -3.37
C GLU A 74 58.37 -2.34 -3.97
N MET A 75 59.28 -1.38 -3.81
CA MET A 75 59.17 -0.06 -4.45
C MET A 75 59.20 -0.16 -5.97
N ASP A 76 60.09 -0.97 -6.55
CA ASP A 76 60.10 -1.21 -8.00
C ASP A 76 58.81 -1.88 -8.47
N ARG A 77 58.28 -2.87 -7.73
CA ARG A 77 56.98 -3.48 -8.02
C ARG A 77 55.88 -2.43 -8.07
N ARG A 78 55.80 -1.57 -7.06
CA ARG A 78 54.81 -0.48 -6.99
C ARG A 78 54.99 0.53 -8.12
N TYR A 79 56.24 0.89 -8.43
CA TYR A 79 56.56 1.83 -9.52
C TYR A 79 56.05 1.33 -10.87
N PHE A 80 56.36 0.08 -11.26
CA PHE A 80 55.90 -0.47 -12.53
C PHE A 80 54.37 -0.62 -12.56
N LEU A 81 53.77 -1.08 -11.46
CA LEU A 81 52.32 -1.20 -11.36
C LEU A 81 51.62 0.16 -11.50
N LEU A 82 52.17 1.22 -10.90
CA LEU A 82 51.61 2.56 -11.01
C LEU A 82 51.63 3.11 -12.44
N GLN A 83 52.67 2.82 -13.21
CA GLN A 83 52.73 3.26 -14.61
C GLN A 83 51.56 2.67 -15.43
N ASP A 84 51.30 1.38 -15.24
CA ASP A 84 50.18 0.69 -15.92
C ASP A 84 48.84 1.22 -15.41
N LEU A 85 48.69 1.38 -14.10
CA LEU A 85 47.45 1.87 -13.49
C LEU A 85 47.14 3.32 -13.84
N ARG A 86 48.16 4.16 -14.04
CA ARG A 86 47.99 5.57 -14.44
C ARG A 86 47.36 5.64 -15.83
N TRP A 87 47.74 4.72 -16.73
CA TRP A 87 47.14 4.62 -18.05
C TRP A 87 45.66 4.17 -17.95
N GLU A 88 45.37 3.11 -17.20
CA GLU A 88 43.99 2.63 -17.00
C GLU A 88 43.09 3.71 -16.36
N PHE A 89 43.61 4.44 -15.38
CA PHE A 89 42.91 5.57 -14.77
C PHE A 89 42.62 6.68 -15.79
N SER A 90 43.59 7.02 -16.64
CA SER A 90 43.41 8.02 -17.70
C SER A 90 42.37 7.61 -18.74
N VAL A 91 42.19 6.31 -19.00
CA VAL A 91 41.13 5.81 -19.88
C VAL A 91 39.74 6.02 -19.27
N LEU A 92 39.62 5.89 -17.94
CA LEU A 92 38.38 6.14 -17.21
C LEU A 92 38.09 7.65 -17.04
N ASP A 93 39.12 8.48 -16.90
CA ASP A 93 39.02 9.94 -16.82
C ASP A 93 38.90 10.58 -18.21
N ARG A 94 37.73 10.42 -18.83
CA ARG A 94 37.42 11.01 -20.13
C ARG A 94 37.45 12.55 -20.14
N GLU A 95 37.41 13.20 -18.98
CA GLU A 95 37.39 14.65 -18.85
C GLU A 95 38.80 15.25 -18.70
N GLY A 96 39.83 14.42 -18.45
CA GLY A 96 41.20 14.87 -18.24
C GLY A 96 41.35 15.77 -17.00
N LYS A 97 40.53 15.54 -15.97
CA LYS A 97 40.53 16.31 -14.71
C LYS A 97 41.32 15.65 -13.59
N ASP A 98 42.01 14.55 -13.90
CA ASP A 98 42.67 13.65 -12.96
C ASP A 98 41.72 13.12 -11.88
N THR A 99 40.42 12.94 -12.22
CA THR A 99 39.40 12.45 -11.28
C THR A 99 38.34 11.56 -11.95
N ILE A 100 38.00 10.45 -11.32
CA ILE A 100 36.98 9.50 -11.79
C ILE A 100 35.82 9.39 -10.79
N THR A 101 34.68 8.84 -11.22
CA THR A 101 33.56 8.63 -10.30
C THR A 101 33.88 7.53 -9.28
N ILE A 102 33.16 7.53 -8.14
CA ILE A 102 33.31 6.51 -7.10
C ILE A 102 33.08 5.10 -7.65
N GLU A 103 32.11 4.93 -8.55
CA GLU A 103 31.82 3.65 -9.18
C GLU A 103 32.95 3.20 -10.11
N GLN A 104 33.53 4.11 -10.90
CA GLN A 104 34.69 3.83 -11.75
C GLN A 104 35.92 3.45 -10.92
N ALA A 105 36.20 4.19 -9.85
CA ALA A 105 37.32 3.89 -8.95
C ALA A 105 37.15 2.54 -8.24
N ARG A 106 35.92 2.23 -7.81
CA ARG A 106 35.58 0.92 -7.23
C ARG A 106 35.83 -0.19 -8.24
N TRP A 107 35.35 -0.01 -9.46
CA TRP A 107 35.52 -0.97 -10.53
C TRP A 107 37.00 -1.21 -10.83
N LEU A 108 37.80 -0.15 -10.95
CA LEU A 108 39.25 -0.24 -11.18
C LEU A 108 39.93 -1.01 -10.04
N THR A 109 39.65 -0.64 -8.79
CA THR A 109 40.22 -1.32 -7.61
C THR A 109 39.82 -2.80 -7.58
N GLN A 110 38.56 -3.11 -7.89
CA GLN A 110 38.08 -4.48 -7.96
C GLN A 110 38.71 -5.27 -9.12
N ALA A 111 38.96 -4.64 -10.26
CA ALA A 111 39.64 -5.26 -11.40
C ALA A 111 41.10 -5.60 -11.07
N VAL A 112 41.80 -4.68 -10.39
CA VAL A 112 43.22 -4.84 -10.01
C VAL A 112 43.39 -5.89 -8.91
N HIS A 113 42.53 -5.88 -7.88
CA HIS A 113 42.64 -6.83 -6.77
C HIS A 113 41.99 -8.19 -7.07
N GLY A 114 41.07 -8.25 -8.03
CA GLY A 114 40.35 -9.47 -8.40
C GLY A 114 39.63 -10.11 -7.21
N LYS A 115 39.96 -11.38 -6.94
CA LYS A 115 39.40 -12.14 -5.80
C LYS A 115 39.83 -11.60 -4.43
N TYR A 116 40.84 -10.73 -4.38
CA TYR A 116 41.35 -10.12 -3.16
C TYR A 116 40.74 -8.75 -2.86
N PHE A 117 39.78 -8.31 -3.68
CA PHE A 117 39.07 -7.05 -3.43
C PHE A 117 38.27 -7.12 -2.12
N SER A 118 38.68 -6.31 -1.14
CA SER A 118 37.97 -6.17 0.13
C SER A 118 36.92 -5.06 0.04
N ARG A 119 35.64 -5.44 0.07
CA ARG A 119 34.55 -4.46 0.14
C ARG A 119 34.63 -3.62 1.41
N ARG A 120 35.08 -4.19 2.52
CA ARG A 120 35.22 -3.45 3.79
C ARG A 120 36.32 -2.41 3.74
N LYS A 121 37.50 -2.74 3.18
CA LYS A 121 38.57 -1.76 2.98
C LYS A 121 38.15 -0.64 2.03
N TRP A 122 37.43 -0.98 0.95
CA TRP A 122 36.85 0.02 0.05
C TRP A 122 35.87 0.95 0.77
N ASP A 123 34.94 0.40 1.55
CA ASP A 123 33.96 1.20 2.31
C ASP A 123 34.64 2.03 3.42
N HIS A 124 35.71 1.51 4.04
CA HIS A 124 36.52 2.25 5.00
C HIS A 124 37.26 3.41 4.33
N PHE A 125 37.88 3.17 3.18
CA PHE A 125 38.50 4.20 2.35
C PHE A 125 37.50 5.31 2.02
N LEU A 126 36.29 4.99 1.55
CA LEU A 126 35.28 6.02 1.26
C LEU A 126 34.88 6.84 2.49
N LYS A 127 34.83 6.22 3.67
CA LYS A 127 34.50 6.88 4.94
C LYS A 127 35.64 7.74 5.49
N SER A 128 36.90 7.40 5.19
CA SER A 128 38.06 8.16 5.65
C SER A 128 38.34 9.40 4.78
N ARG A 129 37.70 9.50 3.60
CA ARG A 129 37.82 10.66 2.73
C ARG A 129 37.21 11.91 3.37
N PRO A 130 37.84 13.09 3.23
CA PRO A 130 37.27 14.36 3.72
C PRO A 130 35.91 14.71 3.09
N VAL A 131 35.68 14.28 1.85
CA VAL A 131 34.41 14.49 1.12
C VAL A 131 33.98 13.15 0.49
N PRO A 132 33.16 12.34 1.19
CA PRO A 132 32.85 10.97 0.75
C PRO A 132 32.21 10.87 -0.64
N GLU A 133 31.41 11.87 -1.03
CA GLU A 133 30.65 11.88 -2.29
C GLU A 133 31.38 12.53 -3.47
N SER A 134 32.58 13.10 -3.26
CA SER A 134 33.33 13.71 -4.35
C SER A 134 33.93 12.66 -5.29
N ARG A 135 34.26 13.09 -6.51
CA ARG A 135 35.08 12.29 -7.45
C ARG A 135 36.44 11.97 -6.82
N ILE A 136 37.04 10.88 -7.27
CA ILE A 136 38.26 10.32 -6.68
C ILE A 136 39.44 10.61 -7.60
N GLY A 137 40.45 11.29 -7.07
CA GLY A 137 41.72 11.51 -7.76
C GLY A 137 42.64 10.30 -7.70
N PHE A 138 43.55 10.15 -8.67
CA PHE A 138 44.48 9.01 -8.69
C PHE A 138 45.35 8.94 -7.43
N ALA A 139 45.88 10.09 -6.99
CA ALA A 139 46.69 10.18 -5.77
C ALA A 139 45.95 9.71 -4.51
N GLU A 140 44.61 9.78 -4.47
CA GLU A 140 43.83 9.29 -3.33
C GLU A 140 43.78 7.76 -3.28
N ILE A 141 43.83 7.08 -4.43
CA ILE A 141 43.66 5.63 -4.54
C ILE A 141 44.93 4.87 -4.91
N GLU A 142 46.01 5.55 -5.29
CA GLU A 142 47.21 4.89 -5.82
C GLU A 142 47.77 3.86 -4.83
N VAL A 143 47.80 4.18 -3.54
CA VAL A 143 48.27 3.27 -2.50
C VAL A 143 47.35 2.05 -2.42
N LEU A 144 46.04 2.28 -2.40
CA LEU A 144 45.04 1.22 -2.35
C LEU A 144 45.15 0.28 -3.56
N LEU A 145 45.40 0.81 -4.76
CA LEU A 145 45.56 0.00 -5.96
C LEU A 145 46.82 -0.87 -5.90
N CYS A 146 47.89 -0.40 -5.25
CA CYS A 146 49.16 -1.12 -5.14
C CYS A 146 49.25 -2.08 -3.94
N GLU A 147 48.41 -1.91 -2.93
CA GLU A 147 48.30 -2.81 -1.78
C GLU A 147 47.62 -4.13 -2.19
N LEU A 148 48.44 -5.14 -2.47
CA LEU A 148 47.94 -6.52 -2.59
C LEU A 148 47.79 -7.09 -1.18
N PRO A 149 46.58 -7.49 -0.75
CA PRO A 149 46.38 -8.09 0.55
C PRO A 149 47.25 -9.34 0.72
N SER A 150 47.96 -9.44 1.85
CA SER A 150 48.66 -10.67 2.20
C SER A 150 47.65 -11.80 2.41
N ARG A 151 48.08 -13.04 2.18
CA ARG A 151 47.25 -14.24 2.45
C ARG A 151 46.70 -14.24 3.88
N ALA A 152 47.51 -13.84 4.86
CA ALA A 152 47.09 -13.74 6.25
C ALA A 152 45.96 -12.71 6.44
N SER A 153 46.05 -11.53 5.79
CA SER A 153 45.00 -10.51 5.84
C SER A 153 43.68 -11.01 5.25
N LEU A 154 43.73 -11.84 4.22
CA LEU A 154 42.54 -12.42 3.60
C LEU A 154 41.88 -13.47 4.50
N GLU A 155 42.68 -14.35 5.10
CA GLU A 155 42.19 -15.37 6.05
C GLU A 155 41.59 -14.71 7.31
N GLU A 156 42.11 -13.58 7.76
CA GLU A 156 41.51 -12.77 8.81
C GLU A 156 40.18 -12.14 8.39
N GLU A 157 40.11 -11.56 7.19
CA GLU A 157 38.88 -10.95 6.69
C GLU A 157 37.77 -12.00 6.48
N GLU A 158 38.10 -13.17 5.95
CA GLU A 158 37.17 -14.29 5.80
C GLU A 158 36.65 -14.76 7.16
N ARG A 159 37.51 -14.86 8.19
CA ARG A 159 37.08 -15.17 9.56
C ARG A 159 36.11 -14.14 10.11
N LEU A 160 36.37 -12.85 9.90
CA LEU A 160 35.47 -11.78 10.33
C LEU A 160 34.15 -11.77 9.56
N GLN A 161 34.16 -12.10 8.26
CA GLN A 161 32.93 -12.26 7.47
C GLN A 161 32.09 -13.44 7.99
N GLN A 162 32.72 -14.60 8.20
CA GLN A 162 32.05 -15.77 8.78
C GLN A 162 31.51 -15.48 10.19
N GLN A 163 32.21 -14.69 10.99
CA GLN A 163 31.74 -14.28 12.32
C GLN A 163 30.50 -13.38 12.24
N GLU A 164 30.50 -12.38 11.36
CA GLU A 164 29.32 -11.52 11.15
C GLU A 164 28.13 -12.30 10.59
N GLU A 165 28.35 -13.25 9.68
CA GLU A 165 27.29 -14.11 9.15
C GLU A 165 26.72 -15.03 10.24
N LYS A 166 27.58 -15.61 11.07
CA LYS A 166 27.17 -16.38 12.25
C LYS A 166 26.36 -15.53 13.22
N GLU A 167 26.77 -14.29 13.48
CA GLU A 167 26.04 -13.38 14.36
C GLU A 167 24.68 -12.99 13.78
N LYS A 168 24.60 -12.69 12.47
CA LYS A 168 23.32 -12.43 11.78
C LYS A 168 22.39 -13.64 11.84
N LEU A 169 22.92 -14.84 11.62
CA LEU A 169 22.16 -16.08 11.71
C LEU A 169 21.67 -16.30 13.15
N TRP A 170 22.52 -16.08 14.14
CA TRP A 170 22.18 -16.21 15.54
C TRP A 170 21.08 -15.23 15.96
N ARG A 171 21.17 -13.96 15.55
CA ARG A 171 20.09 -12.95 15.75
C ARG A 171 18.78 -13.36 15.07
N LYS A 172 18.84 -13.99 13.90
CA LYS A 172 17.65 -14.49 13.21
C LYS A 172 17.00 -15.64 13.97
N ILE A 173 17.80 -16.58 14.48
CA ILE A 173 17.32 -17.69 15.31
C ILE A 173 16.70 -17.15 16.61
N GLU A 174 17.38 -16.24 17.30
CA GLU A 174 16.88 -15.60 18.53
C GLU A 174 15.55 -14.88 18.29
N PHE A 175 15.41 -14.16 17.17
CA PHE A 175 14.16 -13.51 16.79
C PHE A 175 13.04 -14.52 16.48
N GLU A 176 13.33 -15.62 15.78
CA GLU A 176 12.37 -16.69 15.49
C GLU A 176 11.93 -17.42 16.77
N GLU A 177 12.84 -17.65 17.71
CA GLU A 177 12.54 -18.21 19.03
C GLU A 177 11.67 -17.27 19.87
N ALA A 178 11.96 -15.97 19.89
CA ALA A 178 11.14 -14.97 20.56
C ALA A 178 9.72 -14.93 19.97
N LEU A 179 9.58 -14.97 18.64
CA LEU A 179 8.29 -15.02 17.97
C LEU A 179 7.52 -16.32 18.26
N LYS A 180 8.23 -17.45 18.36
CA LYS A 180 7.64 -18.74 18.76
C LYS A 180 7.14 -18.68 20.19
N GLN A 181 7.90 -18.10 21.11
CA GLN A 181 7.52 -17.92 22.50
C GLN A 181 6.30 -16.98 22.63
N GLU A 182 6.26 -15.90 21.86
CA GLU A 182 5.10 -14.99 21.81
C GLU A 182 3.85 -15.71 21.26
N ARG A 183 3.99 -16.52 20.21
CA ARG A 183 2.89 -17.36 19.70
C ARG A 183 2.40 -18.37 20.72
N GLU A 184 3.29 -19.01 21.49
CA GLU A 184 2.92 -19.92 22.58
C GLU A 184 2.20 -19.18 23.72
N ASN A 185 2.68 -17.99 24.09
CA ASN A 185 2.02 -17.15 25.09
C ASN A 185 0.62 -16.71 24.62
N MET A 186 0.48 -16.28 23.37
CA MET A 186 -0.83 -15.98 22.77
C MET A 186 -1.74 -17.21 22.71
N LYS A 187 -1.21 -18.41 22.45
CA LYS A 187 -2.00 -19.65 22.49
C LYS A 187 -2.49 -19.95 23.91
N LYS A 188 -1.61 -19.84 24.92
CA LYS A 188 -1.97 -20.01 26.34
C LYS A 188 -3.01 -18.98 26.80
N GLU A 189 -2.86 -17.73 26.36
CA GLU A 189 -3.82 -16.66 26.66
C GLU A 189 -5.18 -16.94 25.99
N LYS A 190 -5.19 -17.33 24.71
CA LYS A 190 -6.42 -17.75 24.01
C LYS A 190 -7.05 -18.99 24.64
N GLU A 191 -6.27 -19.95 25.14
CA GLU A 191 -6.78 -21.11 25.88
C GLU A 191 -7.38 -20.70 27.22
N LEU A 192 -6.72 -19.80 27.96
CA LEU A 192 -7.24 -19.26 29.21
C LEU A 192 -8.54 -18.46 28.96
N GLU A 193 -8.58 -17.66 27.90
CA GLU A 193 -9.76 -16.91 27.48
C GLU A 193 -10.88 -17.86 27.02
N LYS A 194 -10.56 -18.93 26.26
CA LYS A 194 -11.50 -19.98 25.91
C LYS A 194 -12.04 -20.68 27.14
N LYS A 195 -11.20 -21.03 28.12
CA LYS A 195 -11.63 -21.62 29.40
C LYS A 195 -12.52 -20.67 30.19
N LYS A 196 -12.18 -19.36 30.24
CA LYS A 196 -13.04 -18.32 30.84
C LYS A 196 -14.36 -18.18 30.09
N LYS A 197 -14.35 -18.25 28.76
CA LYS A 197 -15.57 -18.20 27.92
C LYS A 197 -16.41 -19.47 28.06
N ILE A 198 -15.80 -20.64 28.20
CA ILE A 198 -16.51 -21.90 28.46
C ILE A 198 -17.12 -21.84 29.84
N LYS A 199 -16.36 -21.49 30.89
CA LYS A 199 -16.89 -21.33 32.24
C LYS A 199 -18.00 -20.27 32.29
N ALA A 200 -17.80 -19.12 31.66
CA ALA A 200 -18.83 -18.09 31.56
C ALA A 200 -20.03 -18.53 30.70
N LYS A 201 -19.84 -19.44 29.73
CA LYS A 201 -20.94 -20.06 28.99
C LYS A 201 -21.66 -21.10 29.83
N GLU A 202 -20.98 -21.90 30.63
CA GLU A 202 -21.55 -22.86 31.58
C GLU A 202 -22.32 -22.11 32.68
N ASP A 203 -21.73 -21.06 33.26
CA ASP A 203 -22.39 -20.18 34.23
C ASP A 203 -23.62 -19.51 33.60
N LYS A 204 -23.50 -18.98 32.36
CA LYS A 204 -24.63 -18.42 31.60
C LYS A 204 -25.62 -19.47 31.12
N GLU A 205 -25.23 -20.72 30.94
CA GLU A 205 -26.09 -21.83 30.52
C GLU A 205 -26.83 -22.39 31.72
N GLU A 206 -26.21 -22.39 32.91
CA GLU A 206 -26.87 -22.67 34.18
C GLU A 206 -27.82 -21.54 34.57
N GLU A 207 -27.39 -20.29 34.41
CA GLU A 207 -28.25 -19.10 34.53
C GLU A 207 -29.37 -19.14 33.48
N ARG A 208 -29.06 -19.47 32.21
CA ARG A 208 -30.09 -19.72 31.20
C ARG A 208 -30.97 -20.89 31.55
N ARG A 209 -30.51 -21.99 32.15
CA ARG A 209 -31.41 -23.09 32.57
C ARG A 209 -32.36 -22.60 33.65
N ARG A 210 -31.89 -21.79 34.60
CA ARG A 210 -32.74 -21.14 35.62
C ARG A 210 -33.69 -20.11 35.00
N GLU A 211 -33.21 -19.32 34.03
CA GLU A 211 -33.98 -18.32 33.30
C GLU A 211 -34.88 -18.93 32.22
N GLU A 212 -34.60 -20.12 31.69
CA GLU A 212 -35.33 -20.90 30.68
C GLU A 212 -36.38 -21.75 31.36
N GLU A 213 -36.16 -22.17 32.61
CA GLU A 213 -37.19 -22.69 33.51
C GLU A 213 -38.12 -21.56 34.02
N GLN A 214 -37.60 -20.33 34.18
CA GLN A 214 -38.42 -19.13 34.37
C GLN A 214 -39.04 -18.60 33.07
N ARG A 215 -38.37 -18.73 31.92
CA ARG A 215 -38.86 -18.28 30.61
C ARG A 215 -39.86 -19.25 30.05
N THR A 216 -39.72 -20.57 30.13
CA THR A 216 -40.82 -21.48 29.74
C THR A 216 -42.09 -21.14 30.52
N ARG A 217 -41.99 -20.77 31.80
CA ARG A 217 -43.11 -20.19 32.58
C ARG A 217 -43.57 -18.81 32.08
N LEU A 218 -42.65 -17.90 31.74
CA LEU A 218 -42.95 -16.54 31.21
C LEU A 218 -43.22 -16.49 29.70
N GLU A 219 -42.99 -17.54 28.94
CA GLU A 219 -43.02 -17.67 27.48
C GLU A 219 -44.25 -18.47 27.09
N GLU A 220 -44.72 -19.42 27.89
CA GLU A 220 -46.14 -19.81 27.89
C GLU A 220 -47.05 -18.60 28.21
N GLU A 221 -46.58 -17.67 29.04
CA GLU A 221 -47.28 -16.41 29.35
C GLU A 221 -47.08 -15.34 28.25
N LYS A 222 -45.87 -15.18 27.69
CA LYS A 222 -45.58 -14.22 26.61
C LYS A 222 -46.08 -14.67 25.24
N LEU A 223 -46.16 -15.96 24.91
CA LEU A 223 -46.75 -16.45 23.66
C LEU A 223 -48.26 -16.16 23.64
N ARG A 224 -48.91 -16.14 24.81
CA ARG A 224 -50.28 -15.60 25.02
C ARG A 224 -50.33 -14.08 24.77
N ILE A 225 -49.38 -13.32 25.32
CA ILE A 225 -49.32 -11.85 25.19
C ILE A 225 -48.88 -11.39 23.78
N GLU A 226 -48.05 -12.14 23.06
CA GLU A 226 -47.52 -11.79 21.75
C GLU A 226 -48.49 -12.15 20.60
N GLN A 227 -49.32 -13.18 20.79
CA GLN A 227 -50.51 -13.42 19.96
C GLN A 227 -51.61 -12.37 20.18
N GLU A 228 -51.69 -11.76 21.37
CA GLU A 228 -52.55 -10.59 21.65
C GLU A 228 -51.94 -9.27 21.11
N LYS A 229 -50.61 -9.07 21.17
CA LYS A 229 -49.94 -7.88 20.62
C LYS A 229 -49.94 -7.84 19.09
N LYS A 230 -49.77 -8.97 18.40
CA LYS A 230 -49.89 -9.06 16.93
C LYS A 230 -51.33 -8.86 16.42
N LYS A 231 -52.35 -9.04 17.28
CA LYS A 231 -53.74 -8.63 17.01
C LYS A 231 -53.97 -7.14 17.29
N GLY A 232 -53.37 -6.59 18.34
CA GLY A 232 -53.47 -5.17 18.69
C GLY A 232 -52.71 -4.20 17.78
N GLU A 233 -51.60 -4.62 17.15
CA GLU A 233 -50.89 -3.80 16.15
C GLU A 233 -51.65 -3.73 14.81
N LYS A 234 -52.28 -4.83 14.37
CA LYS A 234 -53.15 -4.83 13.18
C LYS A 234 -54.44 -4.01 13.35
N GLU A 235 -54.99 -3.90 14.57
CA GLU A 235 -56.13 -3.02 14.86
C GLU A 235 -55.75 -1.53 14.89
N LYS A 236 -54.55 -1.18 15.37
CA LYS A 236 -54.05 0.21 15.34
C LYS A 236 -53.69 0.67 13.93
N ASP A 237 -53.28 -0.26 13.06
CA ASP A 237 -52.96 0.02 11.67
C ASP A 237 -54.20 0.40 10.86
N ASN A 238 -55.28 -0.39 10.98
CA ASN A 238 -56.56 -0.04 10.36
C ASN A 238 -57.13 1.27 10.92
N ASN A 239 -56.92 1.57 12.21
CA ASN A 239 -57.46 2.78 12.83
C ASN A 239 -56.80 4.07 12.30
N LEU A 240 -55.51 4.05 11.96
CA LEU A 240 -54.80 5.23 11.44
C LEU A 240 -55.20 5.61 10.02
N ASP A 241 -55.43 4.61 9.15
CA ASP A 241 -55.93 4.84 7.79
C ASP A 241 -57.39 5.30 7.80
N ILE A 242 -58.22 4.74 8.69
CA ILE A 242 -59.60 5.22 8.93
C ILE A 242 -59.60 6.68 9.41
N LEU A 243 -58.73 7.04 10.37
CA LEU A 243 -58.60 8.41 10.87
C LEU A 243 -58.15 9.40 9.79
N ARG A 244 -57.32 8.95 8.84
CA ARG A 244 -56.92 9.76 7.68
C ARG A 244 -58.11 10.03 6.77
N GLU A 245 -58.89 9.01 6.42
CA GLU A 245 -60.09 9.16 5.60
C GLU A 245 -61.17 10.02 6.27
N GLU A 246 -61.37 9.87 7.57
CA GLU A 246 -62.31 10.68 8.36
C GLU A 246 -61.90 12.15 8.40
N ALA A 247 -60.61 12.43 8.60
CA ALA A 247 -60.09 13.80 8.59
C ALA A 247 -60.21 14.46 7.20
N GLU A 248 -60.01 13.70 6.13
CA GLU A 248 -60.19 14.19 4.75
C GLU A 248 -61.66 14.50 4.43
N LYS A 249 -62.59 13.63 4.86
CA LYS A 249 -64.04 13.88 4.74
C LYS A 249 -64.48 15.10 5.55
N ALA A 250 -64.02 15.24 6.79
CA ALA A 250 -64.36 16.36 7.65
C ALA A 250 -63.82 17.72 7.14
N GLU A 251 -62.65 17.75 6.49
CA GLU A 251 -62.15 18.95 5.82
C GLU A 251 -63.01 19.29 4.60
N LYS A 252 -63.35 18.29 3.78
CA LYS A 252 -64.18 18.49 2.59
C LYS A 252 -65.56 19.03 2.94
N GLU A 253 -66.24 18.44 3.92
CA GLU A 253 -67.54 18.91 4.40
C GLU A 253 -67.50 20.34 4.97
N ALA A 254 -66.43 20.70 5.69
CA ALA A 254 -66.25 22.04 6.21
C ALA A 254 -66.00 23.06 5.09
N SER A 255 -65.23 22.68 4.05
CA SER A 255 -65.00 23.49 2.86
C SER A 255 -66.27 23.71 2.04
N ASP A 256 -67.05 22.65 1.82
CA ASP A 256 -68.31 22.71 1.05
C ASP A 256 -69.33 23.63 1.76
N ARG A 257 -69.44 23.53 3.10
CA ARG A 257 -70.29 24.42 3.91
C ARG A 257 -69.84 25.88 3.83
N LEU A 258 -68.53 26.14 3.85
CA LEU A 258 -67.99 27.49 3.69
C LEU A 258 -68.31 28.06 2.30
N GLN A 259 -68.21 27.24 1.25
CA GLN A 259 -68.53 27.65 -0.12
C GLN A 259 -70.03 27.99 -0.28
N ASP A 260 -70.90 27.22 0.37
CA ASP A 260 -72.35 27.45 0.36
C ASP A 260 -72.76 28.75 1.08
N VAL A 261 -72.16 29.03 2.24
CA VAL A 261 -72.38 30.30 2.96
C VAL A 261 -71.84 31.49 2.15
N THR A 262 -70.66 31.35 1.53
CA THR A 262 -70.09 32.37 0.62
C THR A 262 -71.01 32.65 -0.58
N ARG A 263 -71.68 31.62 -1.13
CA ARG A 263 -72.63 31.76 -2.24
C ARG A 263 -73.92 32.47 -1.81
N ARG A 264 -74.44 32.18 -0.62
CA ARG A 264 -75.62 32.86 -0.04
C ARG A 264 -75.34 34.33 0.26
N LYS A 265 -74.10 34.67 0.67
CA LYS A 265 -73.65 36.05 0.91
C LYS A 265 -73.71 36.95 -0.34
N ARG A 266 -73.59 36.39 -1.55
CA ARG A 266 -73.62 37.14 -2.82
C ARG A 266 -75.03 37.62 -3.25
N GLY A 267 -76.10 37.16 -2.60
CA GLY A 267 -77.48 37.53 -2.93
C GLY A 267 -78.32 38.03 -1.75
N ALA A 268 -77.70 38.31 -0.59
CA ALA A 268 -78.37 38.61 0.67
C ALA A 268 -78.50 40.12 0.95
N SER A 269 -79.53 40.51 1.72
CA SER A 269 -79.71 41.90 2.18
C SER A 269 -78.68 42.31 3.25
N ASP A 270 -78.51 43.60 3.52
CA ASP A 270 -77.48 44.12 4.46
C ASP A 270 -77.58 43.53 5.89
N LYS A 271 -78.78 43.11 6.33
CA LYS A 271 -78.98 42.48 7.64
C LYS A 271 -78.55 41.01 7.65
N GLU A 272 -78.96 40.25 6.63
CA GLU A 272 -78.58 38.84 6.44
C GLU A 272 -77.08 38.69 6.16
N ARG A 273 -76.46 39.69 5.55
CA ARG A 273 -75.02 39.71 5.27
C ARG A 273 -74.17 39.69 6.54
N ARG A 274 -74.62 40.31 7.65
CA ARG A 274 -73.90 40.29 8.94
C ARG A 274 -73.98 38.92 9.62
N GLU A 275 -75.15 38.30 9.60
CA GLU A 275 -75.34 36.95 10.17
C GLU A 275 -74.55 35.90 9.39
N LEU A 276 -74.54 36.00 8.06
CA LEU A 276 -73.73 35.13 7.19
C LEU A 276 -72.22 35.37 7.36
N GLU A 277 -71.80 36.58 7.71
CA GLU A 277 -70.38 36.92 7.91
C GLU A 277 -69.84 36.40 9.25
N ASP A 278 -70.66 36.36 10.30
CA ASP A 278 -70.27 35.71 11.55
C ASP A 278 -70.31 34.18 11.46
N GLU A 279 -71.24 33.62 10.69
CA GLU A 279 -71.26 32.17 10.38
C GLU A 279 -70.08 31.77 9.48
N GLU A 280 -69.71 32.59 8.49
CA GLU A 280 -68.52 32.39 7.66
C GLU A 280 -67.24 32.36 8.49
N LYS A 281 -67.08 33.28 9.47
CA LYS A 281 -65.93 33.28 10.39
C LYS A 281 -65.86 32.01 11.24
N ARG A 282 -67.00 31.51 11.72
CA ARG A 282 -67.07 30.27 12.50
C ARG A 282 -66.70 29.05 11.65
N LEU A 283 -67.29 28.92 10.47
CA LEU A 283 -66.97 27.85 9.52
C LEU A 283 -65.52 27.91 9.06
N HIS A 284 -64.97 29.10 8.85
CA HIS A 284 -63.56 29.28 8.49
C HIS A 284 -62.63 28.79 9.62
N LYS A 285 -62.99 29.00 10.89
CA LYS A 285 -62.24 28.48 12.03
C LYS A 285 -62.29 26.94 12.09
N VAL A 286 -63.49 26.36 11.93
CA VAL A 286 -63.68 24.89 11.92
C VAL A 286 -62.94 24.24 10.74
N ALA A 287 -63.02 24.82 9.54
CA ALA A 287 -62.30 24.33 8.37
C ALA A 287 -60.77 24.38 8.57
N LYS A 288 -60.26 25.44 9.22
CA LYS A 288 -58.84 25.57 9.57
C LYS A 288 -58.41 24.48 10.57
N GLU A 289 -59.18 24.24 11.61
CA GLU A 289 -58.91 23.21 12.62
C GLU A 289 -58.95 21.79 12.03
N ASN A 290 -59.94 21.48 11.17
CA ASN A 290 -60.02 20.19 10.47
C ASN A 290 -58.83 19.98 9.54
N LYS A 291 -58.42 21.02 8.79
CA LYS A 291 -57.23 20.97 7.94
C LYS A 291 -55.96 20.70 8.75
N HIS A 292 -55.78 21.38 9.88
CA HIS A 292 -54.64 21.16 10.78
C HIS A 292 -54.60 19.71 11.29
N LYS A 293 -55.77 19.16 11.67
CA LYS A 293 -55.91 17.77 12.13
C LYS A 293 -55.54 16.77 11.02
N ARG A 294 -56.01 16.99 9.79
CA ARG A 294 -55.65 16.15 8.63
C ARG A 294 -54.13 16.13 8.40
N ILE A 295 -53.49 17.31 8.40
CA ILE A 295 -52.04 17.42 8.17
C ILE A 295 -51.23 16.67 9.25
N ARG A 296 -51.63 16.77 10.53
CA ARG A 296 -51.01 16.01 11.63
C ARG A 296 -51.15 14.49 11.44
N ILE A 297 -52.35 14.00 11.09
CA ILE A 297 -52.59 12.57 10.84
C ILE A 297 -51.79 12.09 9.63
N GLN A 298 -51.77 12.87 8.54
CA GLN A 298 -51.00 12.55 7.33
C GLN A 298 -49.50 12.43 7.62
N LEU A 299 -48.95 13.31 8.46
CA LEU A 299 -47.56 13.22 8.91
C LEU A 299 -47.30 11.92 9.71
N LYS A 300 -48.20 11.55 10.63
CA LYS A 300 -48.09 10.29 11.40
C LYS A 300 -48.12 9.06 10.48
N VAL A 301 -49.00 9.06 9.48
CA VAL A 301 -49.07 8.00 8.47
C VAL A 301 -47.77 7.94 7.66
N ALA A 302 -47.22 9.08 7.24
CA ALA A 302 -45.97 9.13 6.48
C ALA A 302 -44.74 8.68 7.28
N ILE A 303 -44.65 9.04 8.57
CA ILE A 303 -43.60 8.55 9.48
C ILE A 303 -43.62 7.02 9.54
N LYS A 304 -44.83 6.44 9.57
CA LYS A 304 -45.03 5.00 9.68
C LYS A 304 -44.75 4.27 8.37
N SER A 305 -45.17 4.81 7.22
CA SER A 305 -44.90 4.19 5.92
C SER A 305 -43.41 4.23 5.54
N GLN A 306 -42.64 5.16 6.13
CA GLN A 306 -41.23 5.38 5.83
C GLN A 306 -40.95 5.66 4.35
N GLU A 307 -41.98 6.05 3.59
CA GLU A 307 -41.84 6.40 2.18
C GLU A 307 -41.29 7.83 2.03
N LYS A 308 -40.11 7.96 1.43
CA LYS A 308 -39.40 9.23 1.27
C LYS A 308 -40.26 10.36 0.71
N PHE A 309 -40.94 10.11 -0.41
CA PHE A 309 -41.76 11.12 -1.08
C PHE A 309 -42.96 11.56 -0.23
N GLN A 310 -43.63 10.61 0.44
CA GLN A 310 -44.77 10.93 1.32
C GLN A 310 -44.32 11.73 2.54
N LEU A 311 -43.16 11.38 3.09
CA LEU A 311 -42.57 12.06 4.25
C LEU A 311 -42.15 13.49 3.90
N GLU A 312 -41.47 13.69 2.76
CA GLU A 312 -41.11 15.04 2.25
C GLU A 312 -42.35 15.92 2.01
N TYR A 313 -43.38 15.36 1.39
CA TYR A 313 -44.63 16.07 1.13
C TYR A 313 -45.32 16.48 2.45
N SER A 314 -45.45 15.53 3.38
CA SER A 314 -46.14 15.77 4.66
C SER A 314 -45.40 16.77 5.54
N ILE A 315 -44.06 16.75 5.55
CA ILE A 315 -43.23 17.75 6.24
C ILE A 315 -43.45 19.15 5.65
N LYS A 316 -43.44 19.28 4.31
CA LYS A 316 -43.66 20.58 3.64
C LYS A 316 -45.04 21.14 3.92
N GLU A 317 -46.09 20.31 3.86
CA GLU A 317 -47.46 20.72 4.19
C GLU A 317 -47.60 21.12 5.66
N PHE A 318 -46.96 20.39 6.59
CA PHE A 318 -46.94 20.72 8.01
C PHE A 318 -46.26 22.08 8.28
N GLN A 319 -45.10 22.32 7.68
CA GLN A 319 -44.37 23.60 7.79
C GLN A 319 -45.15 24.77 7.18
N LYS A 320 -45.76 24.57 6.01
CA LYS A 320 -46.57 25.60 5.33
C LYS A 320 -47.82 25.99 6.11
N ALA A 321 -48.36 25.07 6.91
CA ALA A 321 -49.52 25.32 7.76
C ALA A 321 -49.16 25.96 9.11
N GLU A 322 -47.88 26.19 9.41
CA GLU A 322 -47.39 26.82 10.65
C GLU A 322 -47.96 26.16 11.92
N LEU A 323 -48.06 24.83 11.92
CA LEU A 323 -48.59 24.06 13.04
C LEU A 323 -47.58 23.96 14.19
N SER A 324 -48.06 23.99 15.43
CA SER A 324 -47.25 23.65 16.60
C SER A 324 -46.87 22.17 16.58
N ASP A 325 -45.62 21.84 16.90
CA ASP A 325 -45.09 20.47 16.96
C ASP A 325 -45.10 19.93 18.40
N ASP A 326 -46.28 19.93 19.03
CA ASP A 326 -46.42 19.54 20.44
C ASP A 326 -46.05 18.07 20.70
N ASP A 327 -46.22 17.21 19.68
CA ASP A 327 -46.01 15.76 19.73
C ASP A 327 -44.57 15.33 19.28
N MET A 328 -43.74 16.30 18.87
CA MET A 328 -42.42 16.10 18.23
C MET A 328 -42.48 15.24 16.95
N ASP A 329 -43.62 15.24 16.25
CA ASP A 329 -43.81 14.44 15.04
C ASP A 329 -43.03 15.03 13.88
N LEU A 330 -42.93 16.36 13.78
CA LEU A 330 -42.15 17.03 12.74
C LEU A 330 -40.66 16.70 12.92
N GLU A 331 -40.14 16.78 14.14
CA GLU A 331 -38.74 16.42 14.40
C GLU A 331 -38.45 14.96 14.05
N LYS A 332 -39.30 14.02 14.49
CA LYS A 332 -39.17 12.59 14.16
C LYS A 332 -39.21 12.35 12.65
N ALA A 333 -40.14 12.98 11.94
CA ALA A 333 -40.25 12.87 10.49
C ALA A 333 -38.99 13.39 9.79
N VAL A 334 -38.44 14.52 10.24
CA VAL A 334 -37.21 15.10 9.67
C VAL A 334 -36.00 14.20 9.93
N GLN A 335 -35.85 13.65 11.14
CA GLN A 335 -34.77 12.71 11.47
C GLN A 335 -34.88 11.43 10.63
N LEU A 336 -36.09 10.88 10.49
CA LEU A 336 -36.34 9.70 9.66
C LEU A 336 -36.03 9.98 8.18
N LEU A 337 -36.45 11.13 7.65
CA LEU A 337 -36.15 11.54 6.27
C LEU A 337 -34.65 11.66 6.03
N ARG A 338 -33.90 12.23 6.99
CA ARG A 338 -32.43 12.32 6.92
C ARG A 338 -31.80 10.94 6.92
N LYS A 339 -32.27 10.01 7.75
CA LYS A 339 -31.81 8.62 7.78
C LYS A 339 -32.06 7.89 6.46
N ILE A 340 -33.26 8.01 5.88
CA ILE A 340 -33.58 7.42 4.57
C ILE A 340 -32.69 8.03 3.47
N SER A 341 -32.51 9.35 3.49
CA SER A 341 -31.64 10.04 2.54
C SER A 341 -30.16 9.64 2.68
N ALA A 342 -29.69 9.39 3.91
CA ALA A 342 -28.35 8.87 4.17
C ALA A 342 -28.17 7.46 3.57
N LYS A 343 -29.17 6.59 3.75
CA LYS A 343 -29.20 5.25 3.18
C LYS A 343 -29.17 5.29 1.65
N ASP A 344 -30.04 6.09 1.03
CA ASP A 344 -30.06 6.28 -0.42
C ASP A 344 -28.74 6.81 -0.95
N GLY A 345 -28.17 7.83 -0.28
CA GLY A 345 -26.88 8.41 -0.63
C GLY A 345 -25.74 7.40 -0.57
N LEU A 346 -25.75 6.54 0.45
CA LEU A 346 -24.79 5.44 0.58
C LEU A 346 -24.94 4.42 -0.56
N HIS A 347 -26.17 3.99 -0.87
CA HIS A 347 -26.42 3.08 -1.99
C HIS A 347 -26.03 3.68 -3.34
N GLN A 348 -26.33 4.96 -3.58
CA GLN A 348 -25.90 5.67 -4.79
C GLN A 348 -24.39 5.74 -4.89
N ALA A 349 -23.68 6.04 -3.80
CA ALA A 349 -22.23 6.06 -3.78
C ALA A 349 -21.63 4.66 -4.02
N MET A 350 -22.23 3.61 -3.44
CA MET A 350 -21.86 2.22 -3.71
C MET A 350 -22.06 1.84 -5.18
N ASN A 351 -23.11 2.34 -5.83
CA ASN A 351 -23.38 2.10 -7.25
C ASN A 351 -22.43 2.88 -8.17
N LYS A 352 -22.09 4.12 -7.81
CA LYS A 352 -21.10 4.94 -8.55
C LYS A 352 -19.70 4.37 -8.47
N ARG A 353 -19.35 3.71 -7.35
CA ARG A 353 -18.04 3.09 -7.09
C ARG A 353 -16.87 4.07 -7.15
N GLU A 354 -17.11 5.31 -6.78
CA GLU A 354 -16.08 6.33 -6.61
C GLU A 354 -15.63 6.37 -5.15
N ILE A 355 -14.32 6.27 -4.92
CA ILE A 355 -13.75 6.19 -3.56
C ILE A 355 -14.16 7.39 -2.72
N THR A 356 -14.06 8.60 -3.28
CA THR A 356 -14.34 9.87 -2.60
C THR A 356 -15.82 10.03 -2.22
N GLU A 357 -16.73 9.72 -3.14
CA GLU A 357 -18.18 9.78 -2.88
C GLU A 357 -18.60 8.75 -1.83
N LEU A 358 -18.03 7.53 -1.88
CA LEU A 358 -18.32 6.47 -0.92
C LEU A 358 -17.79 6.81 0.48
N GLU A 359 -16.59 7.36 0.59
CA GLU A 359 -16.04 7.85 1.87
C GLU A 359 -16.88 8.98 2.45
N ARG A 360 -17.32 9.93 1.62
CA ARG A 360 -18.18 11.04 2.05
C ARG A 360 -19.52 10.52 2.56
N ALA A 361 -20.16 9.58 1.85
CA ALA A 361 -21.42 8.98 2.27
C ALA A 361 -21.28 8.21 3.59
N MET A 362 -20.21 7.41 3.75
CA MET A 362 -19.92 6.70 5.00
C MET A 362 -19.62 7.66 6.16
N ALA A 363 -18.92 8.77 5.91
CA ALA A 363 -18.67 9.80 6.91
C ALA A 363 -19.97 10.47 7.36
N PHE A 364 -20.85 10.83 6.42
CA PHE A 364 -22.15 11.40 6.70
C PHE A 364 -23.01 10.51 7.61
N VAL A 365 -23.05 9.19 7.34
CA VAL A 365 -23.76 8.20 8.17
C VAL A 365 -23.20 8.15 9.59
N ARG A 366 -21.87 8.23 9.76
CA ARG A 366 -21.22 8.22 11.08
C ARG A 366 -21.46 9.50 11.88
N GLU A 367 -21.29 10.65 11.24
CA GLU A 367 -21.43 11.97 11.87
C GLU A 367 -22.84 12.20 12.42
N HIS A 368 -23.85 11.67 11.74
CA HIS A 368 -25.25 11.79 12.14
C HIS A 368 -25.74 10.63 13.03
N GLY A 369 -24.86 9.73 13.46
CA GLY A 369 -25.21 8.65 14.39
C GLY A 369 -26.03 7.49 13.80
N TYR A 370 -26.15 7.39 12.46
CA TYR A 370 -26.95 6.34 11.80
C TYR A 370 -26.20 5.02 11.64
N HIS A 371 -25.00 4.88 12.22
CA HIS A 371 -24.16 3.69 12.05
C HIS A 371 -24.84 2.40 12.53
N ALA A 372 -25.50 2.42 13.69
CA ALA A 372 -26.17 1.24 14.24
C ALA A 372 -27.36 0.80 13.38
N ASP A 373 -28.08 1.76 12.80
CA ASP A 373 -29.24 1.50 11.96
C ASP A 373 -28.89 0.98 10.57
N LEU A 374 -27.72 1.36 10.05
CA LEU A 374 -27.23 1.03 8.72
C LEU A 374 -26.01 0.11 8.77
N GLU A 375 -25.89 -0.72 9.81
CA GLU A 375 -24.69 -1.54 10.06
C GLU A 375 -24.36 -2.45 8.87
N LYS A 376 -25.37 -3.09 8.27
CA LYS A 376 -25.20 -4.01 7.14
C LYS A 376 -24.74 -3.28 5.87
N GLU A 377 -25.35 -2.13 5.59
CA GLU A 377 -25.00 -1.29 4.46
C GLU A 377 -23.60 -0.68 4.64
N MET A 378 -23.26 -0.24 5.85
CA MET A 378 -21.94 0.28 6.21
C MET A 378 -20.84 -0.78 6.12
N ALA A 379 -21.09 -2.00 6.57
CA ALA A 379 -20.17 -3.13 6.40
C ALA A 379 -19.95 -3.41 4.90
N SER A 380 -21.04 -3.48 4.13
CA SER A 380 -21.00 -3.70 2.68
C SER A 380 -20.24 -2.59 1.95
N ALA A 381 -20.47 -1.33 2.33
CA ALA A 381 -19.75 -0.16 1.82
C ALA A 381 -18.27 -0.20 2.20
N GLY A 382 -17.93 -0.60 3.43
CA GLY A 382 -16.55 -0.76 3.90
C GLY A 382 -15.78 -1.82 3.11
N HIS A 383 -16.39 -2.99 2.85
CA HIS A 383 -15.80 -4.01 2.00
C HIS A 383 -15.57 -3.52 0.57
N LEU A 384 -16.56 -2.84 -0.02
CA LEU A 384 -16.44 -2.24 -1.35
C LEU A 384 -15.31 -1.19 -1.40
N LEU A 385 -15.23 -0.31 -0.40
CA LEU A 385 -14.20 0.73 -0.30
C LEU A 385 -12.80 0.11 -0.22
N GLY A 386 -12.61 -0.89 0.65
CA GLY A 386 -11.35 -1.62 0.78
C GLY A 386 -10.91 -2.24 -0.54
N ARG A 387 -11.85 -2.83 -1.29
CA ARG A 387 -11.59 -3.40 -2.61
C ARG A 387 -11.22 -2.34 -3.65
N LEU A 388 -11.96 -1.24 -3.72
CA LEU A 388 -11.67 -0.13 -4.63
C LEU A 388 -10.29 0.47 -4.38
N LYS A 389 -9.91 0.67 -3.10
CA LYS A 389 -8.57 1.14 -2.74
C LYS A 389 -7.48 0.14 -3.12
N ARG A 390 -7.72 -1.16 -2.94
CA ARG A 390 -6.78 -2.21 -3.38
C ARG A 390 -6.58 -2.17 -4.89
N LEU A 391 -7.66 -2.07 -5.68
CA LEU A 391 -7.57 -1.93 -7.14
C LEU A 391 -6.80 -0.69 -7.55
N GLU A 392 -7.07 0.44 -6.90
CA GLU A 392 -6.38 1.70 -7.20
C GLU A 392 -4.88 1.61 -6.88
N ARG A 393 -4.50 0.98 -5.76
CA ARG A 393 -3.10 0.71 -5.44
C ARG A 393 -2.43 -0.16 -6.50
N ILE A 394 -3.08 -1.25 -6.94
CA ILE A 394 -2.53 -2.13 -7.98
C ILE A 394 -2.40 -1.38 -9.32
N ARG A 395 -3.33 -0.49 -9.66
CA ARG A 395 -3.21 0.40 -10.82
C ARG A 395 -1.96 1.27 -10.73
N HIS A 396 -1.70 1.87 -9.56
CA HIS A 396 -0.46 2.64 -9.34
C HIS A 396 0.78 1.77 -9.48
N GLU A 397 0.79 0.55 -8.91
CA GLU A 397 1.91 -0.40 -9.06
C GLU A 397 2.18 -0.74 -10.54
N ILE A 398 1.13 -0.92 -11.37
CA ILE A 398 1.26 -1.15 -12.82
C ILE A 398 1.79 0.09 -13.55
N LEU A 399 1.34 1.28 -13.16
CA LEU A 399 1.79 2.55 -13.74
C LEU A 399 3.28 2.78 -13.46
N GLU A 400 3.69 2.58 -12.21
CA GLU A 400 5.06 2.76 -11.70
C GLU A 400 6.02 1.62 -12.07
N LEU A 401 5.51 0.51 -12.59
CA LEU A 401 6.31 -0.64 -13.01
C LEU A 401 7.49 -0.17 -13.90
N LYS A 402 8.71 -0.60 -13.64
CA LYS A 402 9.86 -0.15 -14.44
C LYS A 402 9.78 -0.68 -15.87
N GLN A 403 10.20 0.12 -16.86
CA GLN A 403 10.22 -0.33 -18.26
C GLN A 403 11.17 -1.52 -18.46
N SER A 404 12.25 -1.60 -17.66
CA SER A 404 13.15 -2.75 -17.63
C SER A 404 12.43 -4.06 -17.28
N THR A 405 11.44 -4.02 -16.38
CA THR A 405 10.65 -5.19 -15.99
C THR A 405 9.71 -5.65 -17.12
N VAL A 406 9.13 -4.71 -17.88
CA VAL A 406 8.36 -5.06 -19.08
C VAL A 406 9.28 -5.62 -20.17
N ALA A 407 10.49 -5.07 -20.31
CA ALA A 407 11.50 -5.56 -21.24
C ALA A 407 12.00 -6.97 -20.86
N GLU A 408 12.14 -7.28 -19.56
CA GLU A 408 12.46 -8.62 -19.05
C GLU A 408 11.43 -9.64 -19.53
N ILE A 409 10.13 -9.40 -19.27
CA ILE A 409 9.05 -10.29 -19.74
C ILE A 409 9.13 -10.45 -21.25
N ARG A 410 9.33 -9.35 -22.00
CA ARG A 410 9.43 -9.42 -23.46
C ARG A 410 10.68 -10.18 -23.93
N SER A 411 11.78 -10.18 -23.18
CA SER A 411 13.07 -10.74 -23.60
C SER A 411 13.12 -12.28 -23.57
N TYR A 412 12.18 -12.95 -22.89
CA TYR A 412 12.18 -14.40 -22.83
C TYR A 412 12.08 -15.02 -24.22
N THR A 413 13.10 -15.77 -24.63
CA THR A 413 13.05 -16.55 -25.88
C THR A 413 12.20 -17.81 -25.70
N ASN A 414 12.29 -18.43 -24.51
CA ASN A 414 11.46 -19.54 -24.07
C ASN A 414 10.90 -19.21 -22.68
N PRO A 415 9.65 -18.70 -22.58
CA PRO A 415 9.11 -18.23 -21.32
C PRO A 415 8.85 -19.41 -20.37
N PRO A 416 9.04 -19.23 -19.05
CA PRO A 416 8.51 -20.16 -18.07
C PRO A 416 6.99 -20.34 -18.27
N PRO A 417 6.43 -21.57 -18.16
CA PRO A 417 5.00 -21.82 -18.38
C PRO A 417 4.07 -20.96 -17.52
N VAL A 418 4.53 -20.64 -16.30
CA VAL A 418 3.84 -19.75 -15.35
C VAL A 418 3.70 -18.35 -15.95
N VAL A 419 4.80 -17.76 -16.42
CA VAL A 419 4.83 -16.43 -17.04
C VAL A 419 3.92 -16.39 -18.27
N HIS A 420 4.00 -17.41 -19.14
CA HIS A 420 3.15 -17.48 -20.33
C HIS A 420 1.66 -17.57 -19.97
N SER A 421 1.30 -18.37 -18.98
CA SER A 421 -0.09 -18.51 -18.52
C SER A 421 -0.64 -17.21 -17.93
N VAL A 422 0.16 -16.51 -17.11
CA VAL A 422 -0.20 -15.21 -16.54
C VAL A 422 -0.42 -14.18 -17.62
N MET A 423 0.53 -14.04 -18.55
CA MET A 423 0.40 -13.07 -19.64
C MET A 423 -0.77 -13.39 -20.58
N THR A 424 -1.06 -14.67 -20.79
CA THR A 424 -2.24 -15.11 -21.55
C THR A 424 -3.54 -14.68 -20.86
N ALA A 425 -3.66 -14.90 -19.55
CA ALA A 425 -4.82 -14.46 -18.77
C ALA A 425 -4.99 -12.94 -18.81
N VAL A 426 -3.89 -12.18 -18.69
CA VAL A 426 -3.89 -10.72 -18.78
C VAL A 426 -4.41 -10.24 -20.13
N PHE A 427 -3.88 -10.75 -21.24
CA PHE A 427 -4.33 -10.32 -22.57
C PHE A 427 -5.76 -10.79 -22.88
N LEU A 428 -6.18 -11.93 -22.33
CA LEU A 428 -7.57 -12.40 -22.42
C LEU A 428 -8.53 -11.40 -21.75
N LEU A 429 -8.21 -10.91 -20.55
CA LEU A 429 -8.96 -9.85 -19.87
C LEU A 429 -8.94 -8.52 -20.65
N LEU A 430 -7.85 -8.23 -21.36
CA LEU A 430 -7.75 -7.05 -22.22
C LEU A 430 -8.49 -7.18 -23.56
N GLY A 431 -9.21 -8.29 -23.79
CA GLY A 431 -10.06 -8.51 -24.95
C GLY A 431 -9.42 -9.27 -26.12
N HIS A 432 -8.22 -9.83 -25.94
CA HIS A 432 -7.60 -10.70 -26.94
C HIS A 432 -8.17 -12.12 -26.90
N LYS A 433 -8.19 -12.79 -28.05
CA LYS A 433 -8.59 -14.20 -28.10
C LYS A 433 -7.45 -15.08 -27.61
N GLU A 434 -7.75 -16.14 -26.87
CA GLU A 434 -6.74 -17.09 -26.37
C GLU A 434 -5.89 -17.72 -27.50
N LYS A 435 -6.45 -17.83 -28.71
CA LYS A 435 -5.70 -18.30 -29.90
C LYS A 435 -4.57 -17.35 -30.31
N GLU A 436 -4.72 -16.04 -30.08
CA GLU A 436 -3.71 -15.01 -30.40
C GLU A 436 -2.54 -15.04 -29.42
N THR A 437 -2.76 -15.56 -28.21
CA THR A 437 -1.75 -15.64 -27.14
C THR A 437 -1.13 -17.04 -27.01
N LYS A 438 -1.50 -17.99 -27.88
CA LYS A 438 -0.98 -19.36 -27.85
C LYS A 438 0.50 -19.43 -28.20
N ASP A 439 0.95 -18.60 -29.16
CA ASP A 439 2.37 -18.46 -29.49
C ASP A 439 2.98 -17.32 -28.66
N TRP A 440 4.12 -17.61 -28.00
CA TRP A 440 4.81 -16.62 -27.20
C TRP A 440 5.29 -15.42 -28.03
N LYS A 441 5.68 -15.62 -29.30
CA LYS A 441 6.08 -14.51 -30.17
C LYS A 441 4.97 -13.47 -30.35
N ALA A 442 3.72 -13.93 -30.42
CA ALA A 442 2.56 -13.04 -30.48
C ALA A 442 2.37 -12.29 -29.16
N VAL A 443 2.54 -12.97 -28.01
CA VAL A 443 2.52 -12.32 -26.69
C VAL A 443 3.63 -11.27 -26.58
N GLN A 444 4.87 -11.56 -27.00
CA GLN A 444 5.98 -10.60 -27.02
C GLN A 444 5.67 -9.36 -27.86
N ALA A 445 5.02 -9.54 -29.02
CA ALA A 445 4.59 -8.43 -29.87
C ALA A 445 3.54 -7.56 -29.16
N LEU A 446 2.59 -8.16 -28.44
CA LEU A 446 1.59 -7.44 -27.65
C LEU A 446 2.21 -6.69 -26.46
N VAL A 447 3.12 -7.32 -25.72
CA VAL A 447 3.87 -6.69 -24.60
C VAL A 447 4.72 -5.53 -25.11
N GLY A 448 5.28 -5.65 -26.32
CA GLY A 448 6.13 -4.65 -26.94
C GLY A 448 5.41 -3.43 -27.52
N LYS A 449 4.08 -3.40 -27.54
CA LYS A 449 3.32 -2.24 -28.01
C LYS A 449 3.54 -1.03 -27.09
N THR A 450 3.61 0.17 -27.66
CA THR A 450 3.83 1.43 -26.94
C THR A 450 2.66 2.41 -27.12
N GLY A 451 2.66 3.51 -26.36
CA GLY A 451 1.64 4.55 -26.45
C GLY A 451 0.26 4.11 -25.95
N LYS A 452 -0.80 4.40 -26.74
CA LYS A 452 -2.19 4.04 -26.42
C LYS A 452 -2.40 2.53 -26.28
N GLU A 453 -1.64 1.77 -27.06
CA GLU A 453 -1.69 0.31 -27.09
C GLU A 453 -0.77 -0.36 -26.06
N SER A 454 -0.06 0.42 -25.25
CA SER A 454 0.86 -0.14 -24.26
C SER A 454 0.10 -0.96 -23.22
N LEU A 455 0.70 -2.09 -22.83
CA LEU A 455 0.13 -3.03 -21.86
C LEU A 455 -0.32 -2.32 -20.57
N LYS A 456 0.55 -1.48 -20.01
CA LYS A 456 0.25 -0.70 -18.80
C LYS A 456 -1.00 0.16 -18.95
N ARG A 457 -1.09 0.93 -20.04
CA ARG A 457 -2.20 1.84 -20.27
C ARG A 457 -3.51 1.08 -20.45
N ARG A 458 -3.48 -0.03 -21.17
CA ARG A 458 -4.66 -0.90 -21.34
C ARG A 458 -5.11 -1.52 -20.03
N CYS A 459 -4.19 -1.93 -19.15
CA CYS A 459 -4.52 -2.39 -17.80
C CYS A 459 -5.18 -1.31 -16.94
N LEU A 460 -4.80 -0.04 -17.12
CA LEU A 460 -5.38 1.11 -16.39
C LEU A 460 -6.75 1.51 -16.92
N GLU A 461 -6.92 1.51 -18.24
CA GLU A 461 -8.15 1.94 -18.92
C GLU A 461 -9.23 0.84 -18.98
N LEU A 462 -8.88 -0.41 -18.61
CA LEU A 462 -9.84 -1.53 -18.60
C LEU A 462 -10.98 -1.24 -17.62
N LYS A 463 -12.21 -1.21 -18.17
CA LYS A 463 -13.44 -1.20 -17.39
C LYS A 463 -13.90 -2.64 -17.21
N SER A 464 -14.20 -3.02 -15.99
CA SER A 464 -14.82 -4.32 -15.66
C SER A 464 -16.09 -4.59 -16.48
N ASP A 465 -16.83 -3.56 -16.87
CA ASP A 465 -18.11 -3.69 -17.58
C ASP A 465 -17.95 -4.20 -19.02
N SER A 466 -16.73 -4.17 -19.57
CA SER A 466 -16.45 -4.75 -20.89
C SER A 466 -16.09 -6.24 -20.84
N LEU A 467 -16.01 -6.84 -19.66
CA LEU A 467 -15.67 -8.26 -19.50
C LEU A 467 -16.92 -9.13 -19.60
N THR A 468 -16.76 -10.34 -20.12
CA THR A 468 -17.81 -11.37 -20.14
C THR A 468 -17.46 -12.50 -19.19
N ASP A 469 -18.46 -13.17 -18.62
CA ASP A 469 -18.23 -14.24 -17.64
C ASP A 469 -17.31 -15.34 -18.21
N ASN A 470 -17.52 -15.76 -19.47
CA ASN A 470 -16.67 -16.74 -20.15
C ASN A 470 -15.17 -16.35 -20.17
N ILE A 471 -14.86 -15.06 -20.41
CA ILE A 471 -13.48 -14.55 -20.43
C ILE A 471 -12.89 -14.61 -19.02
N VAL A 472 -13.67 -14.20 -18.03
CA VAL A 472 -13.25 -14.13 -16.62
C VAL A 472 -13.02 -15.52 -16.04
N GLN A 473 -13.95 -16.45 -16.23
CA GLN A 473 -13.79 -17.84 -15.79
C GLN A 473 -12.59 -18.51 -16.45
N ARG A 474 -12.36 -18.23 -17.75
CA ARG A 474 -11.20 -18.79 -18.46
C ARG A 474 -9.89 -18.21 -17.94
N ALA A 475 -9.81 -16.90 -17.73
CA ALA A 475 -8.64 -16.25 -17.13
C ALA A 475 -8.36 -16.77 -15.72
N LYS A 476 -9.41 -16.93 -14.90
CA LYS A 476 -9.34 -17.52 -13.56
C LYS A 476 -8.76 -18.94 -13.59
N ALA A 477 -9.27 -19.81 -14.46
CA ALA A 477 -8.77 -21.17 -14.61
C ALA A 477 -7.30 -21.27 -15.06
N LEU A 478 -6.77 -20.23 -15.72
CA LEU A 478 -5.34 -20.15 -16.07
C LEU A 478 -4.48 -19.76 -14.86
N LEU A 479 -4.99 -18.87 -14.00
CA LEU A 479 -4.26 -18.32 -12.85
C LEU A 479 -4.32 -19.21 -11.60
N GLU A 480 -5.44 -19.91 -11.37
CA GLU A 480 -5.64 -20.80 -10.19
C GLU A 480 -4.63 -21.96 -10.11
N LYS A 481 -3.92 -22.24 -11.19
CA LYS A 481 -2.88 -23.28 -11.25
C LYS A 481 -1.60 -22.91 -10.49
N PHE A 482 -1.44 -21.63 -10.13
CA PHE A 482 -0.20 -21.10 -9.58
C PHE A 482 -0.48 -20.28 -8.33
N ALA A 483 0.37 -20.41 -7.32
CA ALA A 483 0.36 -19.52 -6.17
C ALA A 483 1.14 -18.23 -6.48
N LEU A 484 0.78 -17.12 -5.85
CA LEU A 484 1.45 -15.82 -6.07
C LEU A 484 2.97 -15.89 -5.83
N ASP A 485 3.39 -16.60 -4.79
CA ASP A 485 4.81 -16.72 -4.42
C ASP A 485 5.60 -17.46 -5.52
N GLU A 486 5.03 -18.49 -6.14
CA GLU A 486 5.64 -19.22 -7.26
C GLU A 486 5.84 -18.32 -8.48
N VAL A 487 4.85 -17.47 -8.79
CA VAL A 487 4.98 -16.50 -9.89
C VAL A 487 6.08 -15.48 -9.58
N ARG A 488 6.13 -15.01 -8.33
CA ARG A 488 7.08 -13.99 -7.87
C ARG A 488 8.52 -14.46 -7.87
N ASP A 489 8.76 -15.71 -7.47
CA ASP A 489 10.10 -16.32 -7.47
C ASP A 489 10.65 -16.49 -8.90
N ILE A 490 9.77 -16.63 -9.89
CA ILE A 490 10.14 -16.76 -11.31
C ILE A 490 10.31 -15.40 -11.98
N SER A 491 9.35 -14.48 -11.81
CA SER A 491 9.42 -13.13 -12.38
C SER A 491 8.57 -12.14 -11.58
N ALA A 492 9.24 -11.14 -11.00
CA ALA A 492 8.58 -10.05 -10.28
C ALA A 492 7.62 -9.25 -11.18
N GLY A 493 7.97 -9.10 -12.46
CA GLY A 493 7.11 -8.45 -13.45
C GLY A 493 5.82 -9.23 -13.68
N ALA A 494 5.92 -10.54 -13.91
CA ALA A 494 4.76 -11.39 -14.08
C ALA A 494 3.87 -11.42 -12.83
N ALA A 495 4.47 -11.42 -11.63
CA ALA A 495 3.71 -11.37 -10.38
C ALA A 495 2.86 -10.09 -10.24
N THR A 496 3.36 -8.94 -10.70
CA THR A 496 2.57 -7.69 -10.70
C THR A 496 1.32 -7.83 -11.58
N PHE A 497 1.47 -8.41 -12.77
CA PHE A 497 0.34 -8.66 -13.67
C PHE A 497 -0.61 -9.77 -13.18
N TYR A 498 -0.09 -10.78 -12.49
CA TYR A 498 -0.90 -11.80 -11.82
C TYR A 498 -1.83 -11.15 -10.79
N VAL A 499 -1.27 -10.32 -9.89
CA VAL A 499 -2.06 -9.62 -8.85
C VAL A 499 -3.12 -8.72 -9.48
N TRP A 500 -2.77 -8.00 -10.55
CA TRP A 500 -3.72 -7.19 -11.31
C TRP A 500 -4.85 -8.03 -11.94
N ALA A 501 -4.52 -9.15 -12.59
CA ALA A 501 -5.50 -9.99 -13.25
C ALA A 501 -6.46 -10.63 -12.22
N THR A 502 -5.93 -11.16 -11.12
CA THR A 502 -6.73 -11.73 -10.03
C THR A 502 -7.65 -10.69 -9.40
N ALA A 503 -7.13 -9.48 -9.10
CA ALA A 503 -7.97 -8.41 -8.54
C ALA A 503 -9.06 -7.94 -9.52
N THR A 504 -8.78 -7.94 -10.81
CA THR A 504 -9.76 -7.60 -11.86
C THR A 504 -10.86 -8.67 -11.97
N ILE A 505 -10.49 -9.95 -11.88
CA ILE A 505 -11.43 -11.08 -11.86
C ILE A 505 -12.33 -11.01 -10.63
N GLU A 506 -11.76 -10.81 -9.45
CA GLU A 506 -12.51 -10.63 -8.19
C GLU A 506 -13.49 -9.44 -8.30
N ASP A 507 -13.05 -8.30 -8.84
CA ASP A 507 -13.94 -7.14 -9.00
C ASP A 507 -15.13 -7.41 -9.93
N PHE A 508 -14.93 -8.25 -10.96
CA PHE A 508 -15.99 -8.65 -11.87
C PHE A 508 -16.98 -9.60 -11.21
N LEU A 509 -16.50 -10.66 -10.54
CA LEU A 509 -17.36 -11.66 -9.90
C LEU A 509 -18.25 -11.03 -8.83
N ASP A 510 -17.70 -10.11 -8.05
CA ASP A 510 -18.44 -9.40 -7.00
C ASP A 510 -19.52 -8.43 -7.54
N ARG A 511 -19.51 -8.13 -8.85
CA ARG A 511 -20.61 -7.40 -9.51
C ARG A 511 -21.74 -8.35 -9.88
N GLY A 512 -21.40 -9.53 -10.39
CA GLY A 512 -22.38 -10.54 -10.84
C GLY A 512 -23.28 -11.03 -9.71
N ASP A 513 -22.70 -11.22 -8.52
CA ASP A 513 -23.42 -11.74 -7.34
C ASP A 513 -24.54 -10.80 -6.83
N LYS A 514 -24.55 -9.53 -7.26
CA LYS A 514 -25.60 -8.56 -6.91
C LYS A 514 -26.73 -8.49 -7.94
N GLY A 515 -26.58 -9.10 -9.11
CA GLY A 515 -27.56 -9.06 -10.21
C GLY A 515 -28.68 -10.09 -10.11
N GLU A 516 -28.50 -11.20 -9.38
CA GLU A 516 -29.49 -12.29 -9.29
C GLU A 516 -30.44 -12.20 -8.08
N SER A 517 -30.38 -11.10 -7.30
CA SER A 517 -31.22 -10.92 -6.11
C SER A 517 -32.36 -9.90 -6.26
N THR A 518 -32.68 -9.46 -7.48
CA THR A 518 -33.99 -8.86 -7.76
C THR A 518 -34.97 -9.96 -8.17
N PRO A 519 -35.99 -10.30 -7.34
CA PRO A 519 -37.09 -11.11 -7.81
C PRO A 519 -37.75 -10.37 -8.98
N GLU A 520 -37.92 -11.05 -10.10
CA GLU A 520 -38.85 -10.61 -11.16
C GLU A 520 -40.20 -10.32 -10.49
N VAL A 521 -40.66 -9.07 -10.59
CA VAL A 521 -42.01 -8.63 -10.19
C VAL A 521 -42.94 -8.74 -11.38
#